data_AF-A0A955EAE7-F1
#
_entry.id   AF-A0A955EAE7-F1
#
_cell.length_a   1.000
_cell.length_b   1.000
_cell.length_c   1.000
_cell.angle_alpha   90.00
_cell.angle_beta   90.00
_cell.angle_gamma   90.00
#
_symmetry.space_group_name_H-M   'P 1'
#
loop_
_entity.id
_entity.type
_entity.pdbx_description
1 polymer ?
#
loop_
_entity_poly.entity_id
_entity_poly.type
_entity_poly.pdbx_seq_one_letter_code
_entity_poly.pdbx_strand_id
1 'polypeptide(L)'
;RPLGIGMLMGGAFLGILSALPAMKAAFGGLLSSKGTGGDHGRDELSLKFLAFSVVASFGVLFAAAHFSTSPDAGGLLSGVDPWIRHAIVAAIGTGWIWFAGIIIAQCTGMTDWSPISGLALLTVLVIMVLTNEVVAAVMVGAALCAAISEAADMMGDLKTGYLVGAQPRRQQFTEILAVAIGPAVAIIVTIWLHKAFVLG
;
A
#
# COMPACT_ATOMS: atom_id res chain seq x y z
N ARG A 1 -25.37 -13.41 -7.59
CA ARG A 1 -25.01 -13.46 -6.15
C ARG A 1 -24.36 -12.13 -5.71
N PRO A 2 -25.06 -10.96 -5.76
CA PRO A 2 -24.45 -9.64 -5.51
C PRO A 2 -24.46 -9.17 -4.03
N LEU A 3 -25.21 -9.83 -3.13
CA LEU A 3 -25.38 -9.37 -1.74
C LEU A 3 -24.09 -9.41 -0.91
N GLY A 4 -23.18 -10.36 -1.18
CA GLY A 4 -21.90 -10.46 -0.47
C GLY A 4 -20.95 -9.30 -0.76
N ILE A 5 -20.92 -8.83 -2.02
CA ILE A 5 -20.06 -7.70 -2.43
C ILE A 5 -20.56 -6.40 -1.80
N GLY A 6 -21.87 -6.18 -1.75
CA GLY A 6 -22.46 -5.01 -1.07
C GLY A 6 -22.17 -4.98 0.43
N MET A 7 -22.17 -6.13 1.10
CA MET A 7 -21.85 -6.24 2.53
C MET A 7 -20.35 -6.01 2.80
N LEU A 8 -19.46 -6.56 1.97
CA LEU A 8 -18.02 -6.29 2.03
C LEU A 8 -17.70 -4.82 1.79
N MET A 9 -18.36 -4.20 0.81
CA MET A 9 -18.23 -2.77 0.52
C MET A 9 -18.77 -1.92 1.68
N GLY A 10 -19.95 -2.24 2.21
CA GLY A 10 -20.52 -1.54 3.38
C GLY A 10 -19.62 -1.62 4.61
N GLY A 11 -19.03 -2.79 4.88
CA GLY A 11 -18.04 -2.98 5.94
C GLY A 11 -16.76 -2.17 5.72
N ALA A 12 -16.27 -2.10 4.48
CA ALA A 12 -15.13 -1.26 4.12
C ALA A 12 -15.39 0.24 4.37
N PHE A 13 -16.54 0.73 3.89
CA PHE A 13 -16.95 2.12 4.07
C PHE A 13 -17.14 2.44 5.55
N LEU A 14 -17.80 1.59 6.32
CA LEU A 14 -17.94 1.76 7.78
C LEU A 14 -16.58 1.74 8.49
N GLY A 15 -15.65 0.87 8.07
CA GLY A 15 -14.29 0.81 8.62
C GLY A 15 -13.47 2.07 8.33
N ILE A 16 -13.66 2.71 7.17
CA ILE A 16 -13.05 4.00 6.86
C ILE A 16 -13.72 5.11 7.69
N LEU A 17 -15.05 5.09 7.80
CA LEU A 17 -15.80 6.07 8.59
C LEU A 17 -15.41 6.01 10.07
N SER A 18 -15.23 4.83 10.64
CA SER A 18 -14.74 4.67 12.01
C SER A 18 -13.28 5.08 12.17
N ALA A 19 -12.48 4.97 11.10
CA ALA A 19 -11.08 5.42 11.06
C ALA A 19 -10.93 6.94 10.82
N LEU A 20 -12.00 7.67 10.45
CA LEU A 20 -11.95 9.11 10.18
C LEU A 20 -11.31 9.95 11.30
N PRO A 21 -11.58 9.71 12.60
CA PRO A 21 -10.96 10.48 13.67
C PRO A 21 -9.45 10.28 13.73
N ALA A 22 -8.97 9.04 13.59
CA ALA A 22 -7.56 8.71 13.56
C ALA A 22 -6.86 9.30 12.33
N MET A 23 -7.50 9.22 11.15
CA MET A 23 -6.99 9.87 9.93
C MET A 23 -6.91 11.39 10.09
N LYS A 24 -7.91 12.05 10.68
CA LYS A 24 -7.89 13.49 10.95
C LYS A 24 -6.76 13.88 11.91
N ALA A 25 -6.52 13.08 12.94
CA ALA A 25 -5.38 13.29 13.86
C ALA A 25 -4.04 13.11 13.14
N ALA A 26 -3.90 12.09 12.30
CA ALA A 26 -2.73 11.85 11.47
C ALA A 26 -2.41 13.05 10.55
N PHE A 27 -3.42 13.56 9.86
CA PHE A 27 -3.31 14.76 9.02
C PHE A 27 -2.94 16.02 9.82
N GLY A 28 -3.56 16.22 10.98
CA GLY A 28 -3.24 17.32 11.89
C GLY A 28 -1.78 17.28 12.36
N GLY A 29 -1.28 16.09 12.68
CA GLY A 29 0.13 15.86 13.06
C GLY A 29 1.11 16.19 11.93
N LEU A 30 0.81 15.77 10.70
CA LEU A 30 1.63 16.11 9.51
C LEU A 30 1.67 17.61 9.23
N LEU A 31 0.53 18.30 9.31
CA LEU A 31 0.44 19.74 9.08
C LEU A 31 1.15 20.53 10.19
N SER A 32 1.15 20.02 11.42
CA SER A 32 1.81 20.65 12.58
C SER A 32 3.33 20.44 12.61
N SER A 33 3.85 19.48 11.84
CA SER A 33 5.29 19.19 11.70
C SER A 33 6.06 20.24 10.87
N LYS A 34 5.36 21.19 10.23
CA LYS A 34 5.96 22.21 9.33
C LYS A 34 6.80 23.30 10.05
N GLY A 35 7.38 23.02 11.22
CA GLY A 35 8.01 24.06 12.06
C GLY A 35 9.19 23.66 12.96
N THR A 36 9.61 22.40 13.06
CA THR A 36 10.75 22.04 13.92
C THR A 36 11.90 21.46 13.10
N GLY A 37 12.73 22.36 12.55
CA GLY A 37 14.01 22.03 11.93
C GLY A 37 15.06 21.63 12.97
N GLY A 38 14.86 20.48 13.61
CA GLY A 38 15.87 19.83 14.43
C GLY A 38 16.80 18.96 13.57
N ASP A 39 18.05 18.82 13.98
CA ASP A 39 19.11 17.97 13.41
C ASP A 39 18.76 16.46 13.44
N HIS A 40 17.70 16.03 12.75
CA HIS A 40 17.25 14.64 12.65
C HIS A 40 17.70 13.96 11.34
N GLY A 41 18.66 14.53 10.62
CA GLY A 41 19.15 14.01 9.34
C GLY A 41 19.97 12.71 9.42
N ARG A 42 20.23 12.16 10.62
CA ARG A 42 21.11 10.98 10.81
C ARG A 42 20.36 9.66 10.95
N ASP A 43 19.10 9.71 11.38
CA ASP A 43 18.33 8.51 11.77
C ASP A 43 17.40 7.98 10.67
N GLU A 44 17.26 8.70 9.55
CA GLU A 44 16.44 8.29 8.41
C GLU A 44 17.27 7.83 7.20
N LEU A 45 16.67 6.98 6.35
CA LEU A 45 17.22 6.65 5.04
C LEU A 45 17.31 7.90 4.14
N SER A 46 18.29 7.91 3.23
CA SER A 46 18.55 9.06 2.37
C SER A 46 17.33 9.42 1.51
N LEU A 47 17.05 10.72 1.37
CA LEU A 47 16.00 11.23 0.47
C LEU A 47 16.17 10.74 -0.98
N LYS A 48 17.41 10.47 -1.41
CA LYS A 48 17.70 9.88 -2.74
C LYS A 48 17.21 8.44 -2.83
N PHE A 49 17.34 7.67 -1.76
CA PHE A 49 16.83 6.30 -1.68
C PHE A 49 15.30 6.29 -1.71
N LEU A 50 14.66 7.20 -0.96
CA LEU A 50 13.20 7.37 -1.01
C LEU A 50 12.72 7.70 -2.44
N ALA A 51 13.35 8.68 -3.10
CA ALA A 51 13.00 9.05 -4.47
C ALA A 51 13.17 7.87 -5.43
N PHE A 52 14.28 7.12 -5.30
CA PHE A 52 14.51 5.91 -6.07
C PHE A 52 13.40 4.87 -5.84
N SER A 53 13.00 4.61 -4.60
CA SER A 53 11.94 3.65 -4.26
C SER A 53 10.57 4.08 -4.81
N VAL A 54 10.25 5.36 -4.81
CA VAL A 54 9.00 5.88 -5.42
C VAL A 54 9.01 5.64 -6.93
N VAL A 55 10.12 5.94 -7.61
CA VAL A 55 10.25 5.70 -9.06
C VAL A 55 10.21 4.20 -9.38
N ALA A 56 10.87 3.37 -8.56
CA ALA A 56 10.85 1.91 -8.70
C ALA A 56 9.43 1.35 -8.50
N SER A 57 8.71 1.80 -7.48
CA SER A 57 7.31 1.44 -7.23
C SER A 57 6.40 1.80 -8.40
N PHE A 58 6.56 3.01 -8.95
CA PHE A 58 5.85 3.42 -10.15
C PHE A 58 6.15 2.50 -11.34
N GLY A 59 7.42 2.17 -11.57
CA GLY A 59 7.82 1.25 -12.64
C GLY A 59 7.21 -0.15 -12.49
N VAL A 60 7.19 -0.69 -11.27
CA VAL A 60 6.60 -2.00 -10.96
C VAL A 60 5.08 -1.98 -11.18
N LEU A 61 4.37 -0.95 -10.70
CA LEU A 61 2.93 -0.81 -10.90
C LEU A 61 2.57 -0.55 -12.37
N PHE A 62 3.42 0.18 -13.10
CA PHE A 62 3.25 0.38 -14.54
C PHE A 62 3.36 -0.92 -15.31
N ALA A 63 4.38 -1.73 -15.01
CA ALA A 63 4.53 -3.05 -15.59
C ALA A 63 3.34 -3.95 -15.23
N ALA A 64 2.93 -3.96 -13.96
CA ALA A 64 1.77 -4.74 -13.51
C ALA A 64 0.48 -4.31 -14.23
N ALA A 65 0.24 -3.01 -14.40
CA ALA A 65 -0.89 -2.49 -15.14
C ALA A 65 -0.83 -2.89 -16.63
N HIS A 66 0.35 -2.86 -17.24
CA HIS A 66 0.55 -3.29 -18.63
C HIS A 66 0.20 -4.77 -18.83
N PHE A 67 0.58 -5.65 -17.91
CA PHE A 67 0.26 -7.08 -17.99
C PHE A 67 -1.19 -7.42 -17.58
N SER A 68 -1.83 -6.58 -16.77
CA SER A 68 -3.13 -6.89 -16.16
C SER A 68 -4.33 -6.24 -16.86
N THR A 69 -4.12 -5.34 -17.82
CA THR A 69 -5.21 -4.57 -18.44
C THR A 69 -5.41 -4.99 -19.90
N SER A 70 -6.61 -5.47 -20.23
CA SER A 70 -6.95 -5.89 -21.58
C SER A 70 -7.19 -4.68 -22.51
N PRO A 71 -7.02 -4.83 -23.84
CA PRO A 71 -7.30 -3.75 -24.81
C PRO A 71 -8.77 -3.27 -24.78
N ASP A 72 -9.71 -4.16 -24.49
CA ASP A 72 -11.16 -3.92 -24.59
C ASP A 72 -11.80 -3.39 -23.29
N ALA A 73 -10.99 -2.87 -22.36
CA ALA A 73 -11.45 -2.45 -21.03
C ALA A 73 -12.39 -1.23 -21.09
N GLY A 74 -13.65 -1.41 -20.70
CA GLY A 74 -14.72 -0.40 -20.72
C GLY A 74 -14.77 0.55 -19.51
N GLY A 75 -13.63 1.02 -19.00
CA GLY A 75 -13.54 1.93 -17.85
C GLY A 75 -13.62 3.42 -18.22
N LEU A 76 -13.51 4.29 -17.19
CA LEU A 76 -13.42 5.75 -17.39
C LEU A 76 -12.24 6.13 -18.31
N LEU A 77 -11.20 5.28 -18.33
CA LEU A 77 -10.01 5.42 -19.16
C LEU A 77 -10.05 4.60 -20.46
N SER A 78 -11.24 4.21 -20.94
CA SER A 78 -11.39 3.40 -22.17
C SER A 78 -11.02 4.15 -23.46
N GLY A 79 -11.13 5.48 -23.48
CA GLY A 79 -10.86 6.31 -24.65
C GLY A 79 -9.43 6.86 -24.76
N VAL A 80 -8.54 6.55 -23.81
CA VAL A 80 -7.14 7.00 -23.82
C VAL A 80 -6.21 5.88 -24.30
N ASP A 81 -5.11 6.27 -24.93
CA ASP A 81 -4.09 5.33 -25.39
C ASP A 81 -3.68 4.36 -24.27
N PRO A 82 -3.52 3.05 -24.56
CA PRO A 82 -3.22 2.05 -23.54
C PRO A 82 -2.01 2.43 -22.68
N TRP A 83 -0.93 2.92 -23.28
CA TRP A 83 0.27 3.36 -22.57
C TRP A 83 0.00 4.48 -21.56
N ILE A 84 -0.81 5.47 -21.93
CA ILE A 84 -1.19 6.59 -21.06
C ILE A 84 -2.09 6.08 -19.94
N ARG A 85 -3.04 5.18 -20.25
CA ARG A 85 -3.90 4.54 -19.25
C ARG A 85 -3.10 3.81 -18.17
N HIS A 86 -2.13 2.98 -18.55
CA HIS A 86 -1.27 2.28 -17.59
C HIS A 86 -0.44 3.26 -16.75
N ALA A 87 0.06 4.35 -17.35
CA ALA A 87 0.79 5.39 -16.64
C ALA A 87 -0.07 6.12 -15.61
N ILE A 88 -1.32 6.43 -15.96
CA ILE A 88 -2.29 7.06 -15.04
C ILE A 88 -2.59 6.13 -13.86
N VAL A 89 -2.88 4.86 -14.13
CA VAL A 89 -3.15 3.86 -13.09
C VAL A 89 -1.96 3.69 -12.16
N ALA A 90 -0.74 3.59 -12.71
CA ALA A 90 0.48 3.50 -11.91
C ALA A 90 0.75 4.76 -11.08
N ALA A 91 0.50 5.95 -11.64
CA ALA A 91 0.67 7.21 -10.93
C ALA A 91 -0.31 7.34 -9.76
N ILE A 92 -1.59 7.06 -10.02
CA ILE A 92 -2.64 7.06 -9.00
C ILE A 92 -2.32 6.00 -7.94
N GLY A 93 -1.99 4.78 -8.34
CA GLY A 93 -1.65 3.69 -7.43
C GLY A 93 -0.45 4.03 -6.55
N THR A 94 0.65 4.52 -7.14
CA THR A 94 1.87 4.89 -6.39
C THR A 94 1.59 6.03 -5.41
N GLY A 95 0.92 7.09 -5.86
CA GLY A 95 0.56 8.23 -5.01
C GLY A 95 -0.39 7.82 -3.88
N TRP A 96 -1.34 6.95 -4.17
CA TRP A 96 -2.28 6.43 -3.19
C TRP A 96 -1.62 5.50 -2.17
N ILE A 97 -0.70 4.62 -2.57
CA ILE A 97 0.10 3.79 -1.65
C ILE A 97 0.95 4.66 -0.72
N TRP A 98 1.64 5.65 -1.27
CA TRP A 98 2.45 6.57 -0.45
C TRP A 98 1.59 7.28 0.60
N PHE A 99 0.44 7.81 0.16
CA PHE A 99 -0.50 8.49 1.04
C PHE A 99 -1.11 7.56 2.10
N ALA A 100 -1.52 6.35 1.71
CA ALA A 100 -2.07 5.35 2.61
C ALA A 100 -1.03 4.86 3.64
N GLY A 101 0.23 4.70 3.23
CA GLY A 101 1.34 4.35 4.12
C GLY A 101 1.55 5.40 5.21
N ILE A 102 1.45 6.69 4.87
CA ILE A 102 1.50 7.77 5.85
C ILE A 102 0.34 7.67 6.86
N ILE A 103 -0.88 7.44 6.39
CA ILE A 103 -2.04 7.27 7.28
C ILE A 103 -1.80 6.10 8.24
N ILE A 104 -1.36 4.95 7.72
CA ILE A 104 -1.15 3.75 8.53
C ILE A 104 -0.03 3.96 9.55
N ALA A 105 1.11 4.53 9.14
CA ALA A 105 2.20 4.82 10.08
C ALA A 105 1.73 5.68 11.26
N GLN A 106 0.92 6.71 11.00
CA GLN A 106 0.39 7.58 12.06
C GLN A 106 -0.66 6.89 12.94
N CYS A 107 -1.61 6.16 12.34
CA CYS A 107 -2.64 5.43 13.09
C CYS A 107 -2.02 4.33 13.97
N THR A 108 -1.13 3.52 13.41
CA THR A 108 -0.39 2.52 14.17
C THR A 108 0.47 3.20 15.23
N GLY A 109 1.15 4.29 14.88
CA GLY A 109 2.01 5.10 15.75
C GLY A 109 1.29 5.63 17.00
N MET A 110 0.07 6.14 16.86
CA MET A 110 -0.65 6.79 17.96
C MET A 110 -1.60 5.86 18.72
N THR A 111 -2.22 4.90 18.03
CA THR A 111 -3.37 4.14 18.58
C THR A 111 -3.21 2.62 18.51
N ASP A 112 -2.10 2.09 18.00
CA ASP A 112 -1.88 0.65 17.78
C ASP A 112 -3.00 -0.03 16.98
N TRP A 113 -3.66 0.74 16.09
CA TRP A 113 -4.77 0.28 15.27
C TRP A 113 -4.60 0.77 13.83
N SER A 114 -4.93 -0.06 12.84
CA SER A 114 -4.68 0.21 11.42
C SER A 114 -5.90 -0.11 10.52
N PRO A 115 -6.42 0.86 9.73
CA PRO A 115 -7.54 0.65 8.80
C PRO A 115 -7.14 -0.05 7.48
N ILE A 116 -6.32 -1.10 7.54
CA ILE A 116 -5.72 -1.76 6.35
C ILE A 116 -6.80 -2.29 5.41
N SER A 117 -7.80 -3.02 5.94
CA SER A 117 -8.86 -3.63 5.14
C SER A 117 -9.73 -2.61 4.41
N GLY A 118 -10.05 -1.48 5.06
CA GLY A 118 -10.81 -0.38 4.47
C GLY A 118 -10.06 0.27 3.31
N LEU A 119 -8.77 0.59 3.51
CA LEU A 119 -7.93 1.21 2.47
C LEU A 119 -7.70 0.26 1.29
N ALA A 120 -7.52 -1.04 1.52
CA ALA A 120 -7.39 -2.04 0.45
C ALA A 120 -8.66 -2.14 -0.39
N LEU A 121 -9.84 -2.22 0.24
CA LEU A 121 -11.12 -2.31 -0.47
C LEU A 121 -11.47 -1.03 -1.24
N LEU A 122 -11.17 0.15 -0.68
CA LEU A 122 -11.31 1.42 -1.39
C LEU A 122 -10.42 1.45 -2.63
N THR A 123 -9.19 0.93 -2.52
CA THR A 123 -8.24 0.86 -3.65
C THR A 123 -8.79 0.01 -4.77
N VAL A 124 -9.30 -1.20 -4.45
CA VAL A 124 -9.94 -2.07 -5.44
C VAL A 124 -11.12 -1.34 -6.11
N LEU A 125 -11.97 -0.64 -5.34
CA LEU A 125 -13.10 0.12 -5.89
C LEU A 125 -12.64 1.22 -6.84
N VAL A 126 -11.68 2.05 -6.42
CA VAL A 126 -11.20 3.18 -7.23
C VAL A 126 -10.59 2.68 -8.53
N ILE A 127 -9.72 1.66 -8.48
CA ILE A 127 -9.11 1.11 -9.68
C ILE A 127 -10.16 0.43 -10.57
N MET A 128 -11.13 -0.29 -10.00
CA MET A 128 -12.23 -0.89 -10.75
C MET A 128 -13.05 0.15 -11.51
N VAL A 129 -13.33 1.31 -10.92
CA VAL A 129 -14.05 2.39 -11.62
C VAL A 129 -13.22 2.98 -12.76
N LEU A 130 -11.90 3.10 -12.56
CA LEU A 130 -11.00 3.68 -13.55
C LEU A 130 -10.76 2.75 -14.76
N THR A 131 -10.54 1.47 -14.50
CA THR A 131 -10.13 0.50 -15.53
C THR A 131 -11.26 -0.42 -15.97
N ASN A 132 -12.27 -0.68 -15.13
CA ASN A 132 -13.27 -1.73 -15.29
C ASN A 132 -12.65 -3.13 -15.48
N GLU A 133 -11.49 -3.35 -14.84
CA GLU A 133 -10.71 -4.58 -14.93
C GLU A 133 -10.45 -5.17 -13.54
N VAL A 134 -10.98 -6.38 -13.32
CA VAL A 134 -10.91 -7.04 -12.01
C VAL A 134 -9.47 -7.38 -11.64
N VAL A 135 -8.68 -7.86 -12.60
CA VAL A 135 -7.28 -8.26 -12.37
C VAL A 135 -6.45 -7.05 -11.95
N ALA A 136 -6.53 -5.94 -12.69
CA ALA A 136 -5.83 -4.71 -12.35
C ALA A 136 -6.26 -4.16 -10.97
N ALA A 137 -7.56 -4.16 -10.67
CA ALA A 137 -8.08 -3.67 -9.39
C ALA A 137 -7.59 -4.50 -8.19
N VAL A 138 -7.65 -5.83 -8.29
CA VAL A 138 -7.19 -6.74 -7.23
C VAL A 138 -5.66 -6.67 -7.08
N MET A 139 -4.91 -6.58 -8.17
CA MET A 139 -3.45 -6.46 -8.14
C MET A 139 -2.99 -5.21 -7.40
N VAL A 140 -3.54 -4.04 -7.74
CA VAL A 140 -3.18 -2.77 -7.07
C VAL A 140 -3.67 -2.77 -5.62
N GLY A 141 -4.86 -3.32 -5.35
CA GLY A 141 -5.37 -3.47 -3.98
C GLY A 141 -4.50 -4.37 -3.11
N ALA A 142 -4.02 -5.49 -3.64
CA ALA A 142 -3.10 -6.39 -2.96
C ALA A 142 -1.72 -5.74 -2.73
N ALA A 143 -1.18 -5.05 -3.74
CA ALA A 143 0.07 -4.31 -3.61
C ALA A 143 -0.01 -3.24 -2.52
N LEU A 144 -1.12 -2.49 -2.47
CA LEU A 144 -1.36 -1.52 -1.41
C LEU A 144 -1.44 -2.18 -0.03
N CYS A 145 -2.21 -3.27 0.10
CA CYS A 145 -2.35 -3.99 1.36
C CYS A 145 -0.99 -4.47 1.90
N ALA A 146 -0.14 -5.03 1.05
CA ALA A 146 1.20 -5.46 1.42
C ALA A 146 2.07 -4.25 1.86
N ALA A 147 2.08 -3.17 1.06
CA ALA A 147 2.90 -2.00 1.33
C ALA A 147 2.51 -1.30 2.65
N ILE A 148 1.22 -1.16 2.94
CA ILE A 148 0.77 -0.50 4.16
C ILE A 148 0.86 -1.39 5.39
N SER A 149 0.80 -2.72 5.23
CA SER A 149 1.10 -3.66 6.32
C SER A 149 2.55 -3.50 6.77
N GLU A 150 3.50 -3.43 5.81
CA GLU A 150 4.91 -3.17 6.13
C GLU A 150 5.09 -1.81 6.82
N ALA A 151 4.36 -0.78 6.39
CA ALA A 151 4.40 0.52 7.06
C ALA A 151 3.89 0.47 8.52
N ALA A 152 2.93 -0.42 8.82
CA ALA A 152 2.47 -0.65 10.18
C ALA A 152 3.52 -1.40 11.01
N ASP A 153 4.10 -2.45 10.43
CA ASP A 153 5.11 -3.30 11.09
C ASP A 153 6.37 -2.49 11.43
N MET A 154 6.91 -1.74 10.46
CA MET A 154 7.99 -0.77 10.66
C MET A 154 7.70 0.21 11.80
N MET A 155 6.46 0.71 11.90
CA MET A 155 6.08 1.63 12.98
C MET A 155 6.08 0.92 14.35
N GLY A 156 5.67 -0.34 14.40
CA GLY A 156 5.78 -1.18 15.59
C GLY A 156 7.24 -1.43 16.00
N ASP A 157 8.10 -1.72 15.03
CA ASP A 157 9.54 -1.93 15.23
C ASP A 157 10.24 -0.66 15.71
N LEU A 158 9.86 0.51 15.20
CA LEU A 158 10.38 1.79 15.65
C LEU A 158 9.96 2.12 17.10
N LYS A 159 8.73 1.80 17.50
CA LYS A 159 8.27 1.99 18.89
C LYS A 159 9.05 1.11 19.86
N THR A 160 9.13 -0.18 19.56
CA THR A 160 9.84 -1.14 20.43
C THR A 160 11.35 -0.86 20.41
N GLY A 161 11.90 -0.51 19.24
CA GLY A 161 13.28 -0.06 19.04
C GLY A 161 13.65 1.15 19.89
N TYR A 162 12.78 2.16 19.93
CA TYR A 162 12.97 3.34 20.77
C TYR A 162 13.08 2.99 22.26
N LEU A 163 12.26 2.04 22.74
CA LEU A 163 12.30 1.59 24.14
C LEU A 163 13.60 0.86 24.51
N VAL A 164 14.21 0.15 23.58
CA VAL A 164 15.47 -0.60 23.80
C VAL A 164 16.73 0.17 23.35
N GLY A 165 16.58 1.41 22.88
CA GLY A 165 17.69 2.24 22.40
C GLY A 165 18.29 1.80 21.07
N ALA A 166 17.51 1.12 20.22
CA ALA A 166 17.93 0.73 18.88
C ALA A 166 18.02 1.95 17.93
N GLN A 167 18.84 1.84 16.88
CA GLN A 167 18.99 2.88 15.86
C GLN A 167 17.95 2.70 14.74
N PRO A 168 17.04 3.67 14.50
CA PRO A 168 15.96 3.58 13.49
C PRO A 168 16.44 3.20 12.09
N ARG A 169 17.55 3.81 11.65
CA ARG A 169 18.14 3.54 10.34
C ARG A 169 18.55 2.08 10.13
N ARG A 170 18.99 1.40 11.18
CA ARG A 170 19.38 -0.01 11.09
C ARG A 170 18.16 -0.92 10.99
N GLN A 171 17.05 -0.56 11.64
CA GLN A 171 15.79 -1.28 11.55
C GLN A 171 15.24 -1.21 10.12
N GLN A 172 15.13 0.02 9.58
CA GLN A 172 14.67 0.24 8.20
C GLN A 172 15.48 -0.55 7.17
N PHE A 173 16.80 -0.55 7.29
CA PHE A 173 17.66 -1.29 6.37
C PHE A 173 17.51 -2.81 6.51
N THR A 174 17.35 -3.31 7.73
CA THR A 174 17.19 -4.76 7.98
C THR A 174 15.88 -5.26 7.41
N GLU A 175 14.80 -4.53 7.61
CA GLU A 175 13.47 -4.87 7.10
C GLU A 175 13.44 -4.86 5.57
N ILE A 176 14.01 -3.84 4.92
CA ILE A 176 14.15 -3.78 3.45
C ILE A 176 14.94 -4.98 2.89
N LEU A 177 15.97 -5.46 3.60
CA LEU A 177 16.74 -6.63 3.16
C LEU A 177 15.97 -7.93 3.35
N ALA A 178 15.14 -8.03 4.39
CA ALA A 178 14.44 -9.24 4.76
C ALA A 178 13.04 -9.37 4.14
N VAL A 179 12.41 -8.27 3.71
CA VAL A 179 11.02 -8.24 3.23
C VAL A 179 10.75 -9.22 2.10
N ALA A 180 11.72 -9.46 1.23
CA ALA A 180 11.59 -10.37 0.10
C ALA A 180 11.48 -11.85 0.50
N ILE A 181 11.93 -12.21 1.70
CA ILE A 181 11.91 -13.61 2.20
C ILE A 181 10.47 -14.09 2.36
N GLY A 182 9.58 -13.26 2.91
CA GLY A 182 8.17 -13.59 3.15
C GLY A 182 7.43 -13.99 1.87
N PRO A 183 7.36 -13.10 0.86
CA PRO A 183 6.75 -13.40 -0.43
C PRO A 183 7.41 -14.60 -1.14
N ALA A 184 8.74 -14.75 -1.06
CA ALA A 184 9.43 -15.88 -1.67
C ALA A 184 8.98 -17.22 -1.06
N VAL A 185 8.90 -17.31 0.27
CA VAL A 185 8.42 -18.51 0.96
C VAL A 185 6.95 -18.77 0.63
N ALA A 186 6.11 -17.74 0.66
CA ALA A 186 4.69 -17.87 0.32
C ALA A 186 4.48 -18.42 -1.10
N ILE A 187 5.18 -17.87 -2.10
CA ILE A 187 5.10 -18.33 -3.49
C ILE A 187 5.55 -19.79 -3.61
N ILE A 188 6.66 -20.17 -2.98
CA ILE A 188 7.16 -21.56 -3.00
C ILE A 188 6.12 -22.51 -2.43
N VAL A 189 5.56 -22.19 -1.26
CA VAL A 189 4.55 -23.02 -0.59
C VAL A 189 3.29 -23.13 -1.44
N THR A 190 2.81 -22.04 -2.04
CA THR A 190 1.64 -22.06 -2.92
C THR A 190 1.86 -22.92 -4.16
N ILE A 191 3.05 -22.86 -4.79
CA ILE A 191 3.38 -23.71 -5.94
C ILE A 191 3.41 -25.19 -5.53
N TRP A 192 4.01 -25.50 -4.38
CA TRP A 192 4.05 -26.87 -3.86
C TRP A 192 2.65 -27.42 -3.61
N LEU A 193 1.80 -26.62 -2.97
CA LEU A 193 0.42 -27.00 -2.68
C LEU A 193 -0.40 -27.16 -3.96
N HIS A 194 -0.22 -26.27 -4.94
CA HIS A 194 -0.88 -26.37 -6.24
C HIS A 194 -0.49 -27.65 -6.98
N LYS A 195 0.79 -28.06 -6.95
CA LYS A 195 1.23 -29.34 -7.54
C LYS A 195 0.68 -30.56 -6.80
N ALA A 196 0.49 -30.48 -5.49
CA ALA A 196 0.02 -31.60 -4.67
C ALA A 196 -1.50 -31.80 -4.72
N PHE A 197 -2.29 -30.71 -4.75
CA PHE A 197 -3.74 -30.76 -4.61
C PHE A 197 -4.53 -30.17 -5.79
N VAL A 198 -3.85 -29.66 -6.83
CA VAL A 198 -4.46 -28.96 -7.98
C VAL A 198 -5.45 -27.90 -7.49
N LEU A 199 -4.92 -26.84 -6.88
CA LEU A 199 -5.72 -25.67 -6.53
C LEU A 199 -6.09 -24.93 -7.82
N GLY A 200 -7.28 -25.23 -8.35
CA GLY A 200 -7.94 -24.46 -9.41
C GLY A 200 -8.64 -23.23 -8.86
#